data_AF-A0A959FFW8-F1
#
_entry.id   AF-A0A959FFW8-F1
#
_cell.length_a   1.000
_cell.length_b   1.000
_cell.length_c   1.000
_cell.angle_alpha   90.00
_cell.angle_beta   90.00
_cell.angle_gamma   90.00
#
_symmetry.space_group_name_H-M   'P 1'
#
loop_
_entity.id
_entity.type
_entity.pdbx_description
1 polymer ?
#
loop_
_entity_poly.entity_id
_entity_poly.type
_entity_poly.pdbx_seq_one_letter_code
_entity_poly.pdbx_strand_id
1 'polypeptide(L)'
;MRTLLATAALAALSMVSCNNVEDLREQIESLATNWEKTTATVLEFVNKLQATQTDLQDQFAKMTIPEGLGLQEEDLENVDNLKEGYQEQLAGLSDLSQTVNEFVGQWQEKATMLSQLRDGLAAGSLDIDASDTLKNLQDAVSDAEGALEEWQGDMEDIEENAESIFGEFSALISNAQGN
;
A
#
# COMPACT_ATOMS: atom_id res chain seq x y z
N MET A 1 10.71 3.85 76.14
CA MET A 1 11.90 3.33 75.42
C MET A 1 11.40 2.86 74.07
N ARG A 2 11.57 3.62 72.97
CA ARG A 2 12.77 3.64 72.08
C ARG A 2 13.15 2.21 71.71
N THR A 3 12.97 1.74 70.46
CA THR A 3 13.73 2.09 69.22
C THR A 3 12.88 1.61 68.00
N LEU A 4 12.48 2.39 66.97
CA LEU A 4 13.17 2.99 65.81
C LEU A 4 13.98 2.02 64.90
N LEU A 5 13.79 2.19 63.58
CA LEU A 5 14.58 1.73 62.39
C LEU A 5 14.17 0.37 61.77
N ALA A 6 14.04 0.20 60.45
CA ALA A 6 14.34 1.04 59.30
C ALA A 6 13.52 0.65 58.06
N THR A 7 12.87 1.64 57.47
CA THR A 7 12.55 1.77 56.04
C THR A 7 13.86 1.82 55.26
N ALA A 8 14.16 0.87 54.38
CA ALA A 8 15.13 1.03 53.28
C ALA A 8 15.32 -0.28 52.50
N ALA A 9 14.58 -0.47 51.40
CA ALA A 9 15.00 -1.29 50.25
C ALA A 9 13.99 -1.15 49.10
N LEU A 10 13.76 0.07 48.59
CA LEU A 10 12.94 0.28 47.39
C LEU A 10 13.52 1.38 46.47
N ALA A 11 14.85 1.49 46.39
CA ALA A 11 15.53 2.55 45.64
C ALA A 11 16.76 2.05 44.87
N ALA A 12 16.73 0.83 44.33
CA ALA A 12 17.86 0.25 43.57
C ALA A 12 17.47 -0.31 42.18
N LEU A 13 16.24 -0.07 41.71
CA LEU A 13 15.77 -0.49 40.37
C LEU A 13 15.74 0.65 39.33
N SER A 14 16.16 1.85 39.70
CA SER A 14 15.99 3.07 38.90
C SER A 14 17.25 3.56 38.16
N MET A 15 18.33 2.78 38.13
CA MET A 15 19.58 3.20 37.43
C MET A 15 19.94 2.40 36.18
N VAL A 16 19.18 1.34 35.83
CA VAL A 16 19.39 0.57 34.57
C VAL A 16 18.42 1.04 33.47
N SER A 17 17.40 1.84 33.79
CA SER A 17 16.41 2.30 32.82
C SER A 17 16.78 3.59 32.07
N CYS A 18 17.78 4.36 32.51
CA CYS A 18 18.06 5.67 31.88
C CYS A 18 18.79 5.59 30.53
N ASN A 19 19.67 4.61 30.30
CA ASN A 19 20.35 4.48 29.01
C ASN A 19 19.44 3.84 27.94
N ASN A 20 18.68 2.81 28.31
CA ASN A 20 17.80 2.11 27.37
C ASN A 20 16.62 2.99 26.87
N VAL A 21 16.15 3.94 27.69
CA VAL A 21 15.05 4.83 27.29
C VAL A 21 15.50 5.84 26.23
N GLU A 22 16.73 6.33 26.29
CA GLU A 22 17.25 7.25 25.28
C GLU A 22 17.54 6.53 23.96
N ASP A 23 18.09 5.31 24.01
CA ASP A 23 18.25 4.47 22.81
C ASP A 23 16.90 4.12 22.15
N LEU A 24 15.85 3.88 22.95
CA LEU A 24 14.49 3.65 22.44
C LEU A 24 13.85 4.93 21.89
N ARG A 25 14.15 6.11 22.48
CA ARG A 25 13.68 7.40 22.00
C ARG A 25 14.11 7.63 20.55
N GLU A 26 15.41 7.52 20.28
CA GLU A 26 15.96 7.75 18.94
C GLU A 26 15.35 6.77 17.91
N GLN A 27 15.19 5.50 18.29
CA GLN A 27 14.61 4.48 17.41
C GLN A 27 13.12 4.71 17.14
N ILE A 28 12.34 5.13 18.14
CA ILE A 28 10.91 5.46 17.98
C ILE A 28 10.74 6.70 17.09
N GLU A 29 11.58 7.72 17.26
CA GLU A 29 11.55 8.94 16.43
C GLU A 29 11.94 8.64 14.97
N SER A 30 12.97 7.81 14.77
CA SER A 30 13.36 7.32 13.45
C SER A 30 12.25 6.50 12.79
N LEU A 31 11.65 5.56 13.54
CA LEU A 31 10.51 4.78 13.08
C LEU A 31 9.34 5.69 12.70
N ALA A 32 9.00 6.69 13.51
CA ALA A 32 7.91 7.62 13.20
C ALA A 32 8.14 8.39 11.90
N THR A 33 9.38 8.84 11.67
CA THR A 33 9.76 9.51 10.42
C THR A 33 9.62 8.58 9.21
N ASN A 34 10.10 7.34 9.33
CA ASN A 34 9.97 6.36 8.25
C ASN A 34 8.50 5.98 8.01
N TRP A 35 7.72 5.83 9.07
CA TRP A 35 6.29 5.53 8.98
C TRP A 35 5.52 6.62 8.23
N GLU A 36 5.78 7.89 8.52
CA GLU A 36 5.17 9.03 7.82
C GLU A 36 5.55 9.05 6.34
N LYS A 37 6.84 8.80 6.03
CA LYS A 37 7.32 8.70 4.65
C LYS A 37 6.62 7.55 3.90
N THR A 38 6.62 6.34 4.45
CA THR A 38 5.99 5.17 3.84
C THR A 38 4.49 5.38 3.67
N THR A 39 3.82 5.99 4.66
CA THR A 39 2.41 6.36 4.55
C THR A 39 2.16 7.29 3.37
N ALA A 40 3.01 8.30 3.17
CA ALA A 40 2.89 9.21 2.03
C ALA A 40 3.03 8.46 0.69
N THR A 41 3.99 7.54 0.57
CA THR A 41 4.17 6.71 -0.63
C THR A 41 2.98 5.80 -0.89
N VAL A 42 2.42 5.16 0.16
CA VAL A 42 1.21 4.33 0.03
C VAL A 42 0.02 5.15 -0.45
N LEU A 43 -0.17 6.36 0.08
CA LEU A 43 -1.25 7.25 -0.37
C LEU A 43 -1.05 7.73 -1.81
N GLU A 44 0.18 8.02 -2.22
CA GLU A 44 0.50 8.35 -3.61
C GLU A 44 0.15 7.18 -4.54
N PHE A 45 0.52 5.96 -4.16
CA PHE A 45 0.18 4.76 -4.92
C PHE A 45 -1.34 4.55 -5.02
N VAL A 46 -2.08 4.67 -3.93
CA VAL A 46 -3.56 4.57 -3.92
C VAL A 46 -4.19 5.57 -4.89
N ASN A 47 -3.69 6.81 -4.92
CA ASN A 47 -4.20 7.83 -5.84
C ASN A 47 -3.86 7.50 -7.30
N LYS A 48 -2.64 6.99 -7.58
CA LYS A 48 -2.25 6.54 -8.92
C LYS A 48 -3.14 5.39 -9.37
N LEU A 49 -3.36 4.39 -8.52
CA LEU A 49 -4.22 3.25 -8.80
C LEU A 49 -5.66 3.65 -9.17
N GLN A 50 -6.24 4.61 -8.44
CA GLN A 50 -7.57 5.14 -8.76
C GLN A 50 -7.62 5.89 -10.09
N ALA A 51 -6.56 6.65 -10.40
CA ALA A 51 -6.44 7.36 -11.67
C ALA A 51 -6.31 6.38 -12.84
N THR A 52 -5.45 5.37 -12.72
CA THR A 52 -5.29 4.28 -13.70
C THR A 52 -6.62 3.54 -13.91
N GLN A 53 -7.35 3.23 -12.84
CA GLN A 53 -8.66 2.57 -12.96
C GLN A 53 -9.66 3.40 -13.76
N THR A 54 -9.67 4.71 -13.55
CA THR A 54 -10.54 5.62 -14.31
C THR A 54 -10.11 5.66 -15.78
N ASP A 55 -8.80 5.78 -16.05
CA ASP A 55 -8.29 5.87 -17.43
C ASP A 55 -8.56 4.59 -18.22
N LEU A 56 -8.29 3.42 -17.65
CA LEU A 56 -8.56 2.14 -18.32
C LEU A 56 -10.07 1.93 -18.54
N GLN A 57 -10.93 2.34 -17.61
CA GLN A 57 -12.38 2.30 -17.84
C GLN A 57 -12.81 3.21 -18.99
N ASP A 58 -12.25 4.42 -19.08
CA ASP A 58 -12.51 5.36 -20.16
C ASP A 58 -11.99 4.85 -21.51
N GLN A 59 -10.85 4.17 -21.53
CA GLN A 59 -10.32 3.49 -22.72
C GLN A 59 -11.21 2.33 -23.15
N PHE A 60 -11.63 1.46 -22.23
CA PHE A 60 -12.57 0.38 -22.51
C PHE A 60 -13.88 0.90 -23.11
N ALA A 61 -14.41 2.00 -22.58
CA ALA A 61 -15.62 2.64 -23.11
C ALA A 61 -15.46 3.14 -24.55
N LYS A 62 -14.23 3.41 -25.01
CA LYS A 62 -13.91 3.79 -26.40
C LYS A 62 -13.73 2.58 -27.32
N MET A 63 -13.67 1.36 -26.79
CA MET A 63 -13.61 0.13 -27.59
C MET A 63 -14.98 -0.17 -28.23
N THR A 64 -15.39 0.67 -29.17
CA THR A 64 -16.68 0.56 -29.87
C THR A 64 -16.48 0.45 -31.37
N ILE A 65 -17.30 -0.36 -32.03
CA ILE A 65 -17.32 -0.45 -33.50
C ILE A 65 -18.06 0.79 -34.01
N PRO A 66 -17.46 1.64 -34.87
CA PRO A 66 -18.12 2.80 -35.44
C PRO A 66 -19.40 2.45 -36.19
N GLU A 67 -20.41 3.31 -36.10
CA GLU A 67 -21.68 3.11 -36.81
C GLU A 67 -21.44 2.99 -38.33
N GLY A 68 -22.07 1.98 -38.94
CA GLY A 68 -21.96 1.73 -40.38
C GLY A 68 -20.69 1.01 -40.82
N LEU A 69 -19.74 0.72 -39.90
CA LEU A 69 -18.62 -0.14 -40.19
C LEU A 69 -19.07 -1.60 -40.19
N GLY A 70 -19.12 -2.21 -41.38
CA GLY A 70 -19.38 -3.63 -41.54
C GLY A 70 -18.09 -4.42 -41.34
N LEU A 71 -18.03 -5.21 -40.27
CA LEU A 71 -16.92 -6.14 -40.02
C LEU A 71 -17.28 -7.54 -40.51
N GLN A 72 -16.26 -8.31 -40.91
CA GLN A 72 -16.43 -9.73 -41.19
C GLN A 72 -16.59 -10.51 -39.87
N GLU A 73 -17.10 -11.74 -39.93
CA GLU A 73 -17.34 -12.57 -38.75
C GLU A 73 -16.07 -12.80 -37.93
N GLU A 74 -14.93 -13.05 -38.59
CA GLU A 74 -13.62 -13.20 -37.96
C GLU A 74 -13.16 -11.92 -37.23
N ASP A 75 -13.40 -10.75 -37.82
CA ASP A 75 -13.05 -9.46 -37.20
C ASP A 75 -13.93 -9.15 -35.98
N LEU A 76 -15.21 -9.55 -36.03
CA LEU A 76 -16.12 -9.42 -34.89
C LEU A 76 -15.68 -10.30 -33.72
N GLU A 77 -15.32 -11.57 -34.00
CA GLU A 77 -14.77 -12.49 -32.99
C GLU A 77 -13.49 -11.92 -32.36
N ASN A 78 -12.59 -11.36 -33.18
CA ASN A 78 -11.38 -10.70 -32.69
C ASN A 78 -11.68 -9.48 -31.81
N VAL A 79 -12.67 -8.66 -32.17
CA VAL A 79 -13.10 -7.53 -31.33
C VAL A 79 -13.63 -8.02 -29.98
N ASP A 80 -14.43 -9.07 -29.96
CA ASP A 80 -14.97 -9.63 -28.72
C ASP A 80 -13.86 -10.19 -27.84
N ASN A 81 -12.92 -10.96 -28.41
CA ASN A 81 -11.74 -11.47 -27.70
C ASN A 81 -10.87 -10.34 -27.10
N LEU A 82 -10.63 -9.27 -27.85
CA LEU A 82 -9.87 -8.12 -27.36
C LEU A 82 -10.59 -7.41 -26.21
N LYS A 83 -11.92 -7.29 -26.28
CA LYS A 83 -12.72 -6.72 -25.19
C LYS A 83 -12.68 -7.59 -23.94
N GLU A 84 -12.81 -8.90 -24.08
CA GLU A 84 -12.69 -9.84 -22.97
C GLU A 84 -11.31 -9.73 -22.30
N GLY A 85 -10.23 -9.73 -23.10
CA GLY A 85 -8.87 -9.54 -22.58
C GLY A 85 -8.68 -8.21 -21.86
N TYR A 86 -9.29 -7.12 -22.36
CA TYR A 86 -9.24 -5.83 -21.68
C TYR A 86 -10.02 -5.85 -20.35
N GLN A 87 -11.18 -6.53 -20.31
CA GLN A 87 -11.96 -6.69 -19.09
C GLN A 87 -11.21 -7.50 -18.02
N GLU A 88 -10.40 -8.48 -18.43
CA GLU A 88 -9.51 -9.19 -17.51
C GLU A 88 -8.48 -8.25 -16.86
N GLN A 89 -7.93 -7.29 -17.61
CA GLN A 89 -7.04 -6.26 -17.05
C GLN A 89 -7.76 -5.36 -16.03
N LEU A 90 -8.99 -4.95 -16.33
CA LEU A 90 -9.83 -4.19 -15.38
C LEU A 90 -10.15 -4.98 -14.11
N ALA A 91 -10.35 -6.30 -14.22
CA ALA A 91 -10.56 -7.18 -13.08
C ALA A 91 -9.29 -7.28 -12.23
N GLY A 92 -8.12 -7.49 -12.84
CA GLY A 92 -6.83 -7.50 -12.15
C GLY A 92 -6.57 -6.21 -11.36
N LEU A 93 -6.91 -5.05 -11.93
CA LEU A 93 -6.77 -3.77 -11.24
C LEU A 93 -7.74 -3.64 -10.04
N SER A 94 -8.93 -4.20 -10.15
CA SER A 94 -9.89 -4.26 -9.03
C SER A 94 -9.37 -5.14 -7.88
N ASP A 95 -8.75 -6.28 -8.21
CA ASP A 95 -8.16 -7.18 -7.22
C ASP A 95 -6.95 -6.54 -6.52
N LEU A 96 -6.12 -5.81 -7.28
CA LEU A 96 -5.03 -5.01 -6.72
C LEU A 96 -5.55 -3.92 -5.78
N SER A 97 -6.63 -3.23 -6.17
CA SER A 97 -7.29 -2.23 -5.31
C SER A 97 -7.81 -2.83 -4.01
N GLN A 98 -8.39 -4.02 -4.04
CA GLN A 98 -8.81 -4.72 -2.84
C GLN A 98 -7.62 -5.02 -1.92
N THR A 99 -6.54 -5.59 -2.48
CA THR A 99 -5.32 -5.93 -1.73
C THR A 99 -4.72 -4.72 -1.03
N VAL A 100 -4.62 -3.59 -1.73
CA VAL A 100 -4.08 -2.33 -1.19
C VAL A 100 -4.98 -1.79 -0.08
N ASN A 101 -6.31 -1.85 -0.24
CA ASN A 101 -7.25 -1.39 0.79
C ASN A 101 -7.17 -2.23 2.07
N GLU A 102 -7.01 -3.55 1.94
CA GLU A 102 -6.79 -4.45 3.07
C GLU A 102 -5.49 -4.11 3.81
N PHE A 103 -4.42 -3.86 3.06
CA PHE A 103 -3.15 -3.41 3.63
C PHE A 103 -3.29 -2.07 4.36
N VAL A 104 -3.95 -1.07 3.76
CA VAL A 104 -4.17 0.25 4.40
C VAL A 104 -4.91 0.11 5.73
N GLY A 105 -5.87 -0.82 5.83
CA GLY A 105 -6.54 -1.14 7.08
C GLY A 105 -5.56 -1.63 8.16
N GLN A 106 -4.72 -2.62 7.82
CA GLN A 106 -3.71 -3.15 8.75
C GLN A 106 -2.65 -2.10 9.13
N TRP A 107 -2.28 -1.24 8.18
CA TRP A 107 -1.35 -0.14 8.41
C TRP A 107 -1.90 0.86 9.44
N GLN A 108 -3.19 1.21 9.37
CA GLN A 108 -3.82 2.11 10.33
C GLN A 108 -3.88 1.53 11.76
N GLU A 109 -4.10 0.21 11.88
CA GLU A 109 -4.04 -0.46 13.19
C GLU A 109 -2.65 -0.34 13.81
N LYS A 110 -1.60 -0.58 13.01
CA LYS A 110 -0.20 -0.43 13.45
C LYS A 110 0.19 1.02 13.74
N ALA A 111 -0.36 1.99 13.00
CA ALA A 111 -0.16 3.41 13.30
C ALA A 111 -0.68 3.79 14.70
N THR A 112 -1.75 3.13 15.17
CA THR A 112 -2.25 3.31 16.55
C THR A 112 -1.22 2.82 17.58
N MET A 113 -0.56 1.68 17.33
CA MET A 113 0.50 1.16 18.20
C MET A 113 1.72 2.10 18.23
N LEU A 114 2.11 2.66 17.08
CA LEU A 114 3.16 3.67 17.01
C LEU A 114 2.81 4.92 17.84
N SER A 115 1.56 5.39 17.78
CA SER A 115 1.10 6.50 18.61
C SER A 115 1.23 6.18 20.11
N GLN A 116 0.82 4.98 20.51
CA GLN A 116 0.92 4.54 21.92
C GLN A 116 2.37 4.49 22.39
N LEU A 117 3.31 4.01 21.55
CA LEU A 117 4.75 4.05 21.86
C LEU A 117 5.26 5.48 22.06
N ARG A 118 4.87 6.41 21.18
CA ARG A 118 5.26 7.82 21.29
C ARG A 118 4.68 8.48 22.54
N ASP A 119 3.43 8.20 22.87
CA ASP A 119 2.76 8.74 24.06
C ASP A 119 3.40 8.18 25.35
N GLY A 120 3.68 6.88 25.39
CA GLY A 120 4.39 6.24 26.50
C GLY A 120 5.79 6.82 26.70
N LEU A 121 6.53 7.05 25.61
CA LEU A 121 7.84 7.70 25.62
C LEU A 121 7.75 9.14 26.18
N ALA A 122 6.78 9.93 25.72
CA ALA A 122 6.58 11.30 26.18
C ALA A 122 6.17 11.37 27.66
N ALA A 123 5.39 10.39 28.14
CA ALA A 123 5.02 10.24 29.54
C ALA A 123 6.15 9.69 30.43
N GLY A 124 7.27 9.24 29.84
CA GLY A 124 8.36 8.57 30.55
C GLY A 124 7.97 7.19 31.09
N SER A 125 6.94 6.57 30.52
CA SER A 125 6.36 5.29 30.93
C SER A 125 6.18 4.40 29.70
N LEU A 126 7.28 3.82 29.23
CA LEU A 126 7.26 2.77 28.22
C LEU A 126 6.87 1.43 28.86
N ASP A 127 6.01 0.69 28.17
CA ASP A 127 5.62 -0.67 28.57
C ASP A 127 6.81 -1.64 28.47
N ILE A 128 6.76 -2.76 29.19
CA ILE A 128 7.77 -3.82 29.14
C ILE A 128 7.91 -4.43 27.74
N ASP A 129 6.84 -4.36 26.93
CA ASP A 129 6.78 -4.87 25.56
C ASP A 129 7.12 -3.81 24.49
N ALA A 130 7.60 -2.62 24.90
CA ALA A 130 7.86 -1.52 23.98
C ALA A 130 8.92 -1.86 22.90
N SER A 131 9.95 -2.64 23.26
CA SER A 131 10.98 -3.08 22.33
C SER A 131 10.46 -4.03 21.26
N ASP A 132 9.61 -4.98 21.64
CA ASP A 132 9.01 -5.94 20.71
C ASP A 132 8.00 -5.24 19.78
N THR A 133 7.24 -4.29 20.32
CA THR A 133 6.32 -3.45 19.53
C THR A 133 7.09 -2.59 18.52
N LEU A 134 8.18 -1.94 18.96
CA LEU A 134 9.06 -1.16 18.08
C LEU A 134 9.60 -2.02 16.93
N LYS A 135 10.11 -3.22 17.23
CA LYS A 135 10.60 -4.16 16.22
C LYS A 135 9.49 -4.56 15.24
N ASN A 136 8.30 -4.92 15.73
CA ASN A 136 7.18 -5.30 14.87
C ASN A 136 6.79 -4.18 13.89
N LEU A 137 6.82 -2.93 14.35
CA LEU A 137 6.50 -1.78 13.51
C LEU A 137 7.61 -1.47 12.50
N GLN A 138 8.88 -1.66 12.87
CA GLN A 138 10.00 -1.55 11.94
C GLN A 138 9.91 -2.62 10.84
N ASP A 139 9.62 -3.86 11.20
CA ASP A 139 9.41 -4.96 10.25
C ASP A 139 8.23 -4.62 9.32
N ALA A 140 7.13 -4.08 9.86
CA ALA A 140 5.99 -3.65 9.04
C ALA A 140 6.31 -2.54 8.04
N VAL A 141 7.20 -1.58 8.37
CA VAL A 141 7.68 -0.58 7.41
C VAL A 141 8.44 -1.26 6.27
N SER A 142 9.29 -2.24 6.58
CA SER A 142 10.02 -2.99 5.55
C SER A 142 9.08 -3.80 4.65
N ASP A 143 8.06 -4.44 5.24
CA ASP A 143 7.06 -5.20 4.49
C ASP A 143 6.25 -4.28 3.56
N ALA A 144 5.92 -3.08 4.03
CA ALA A 144 5.23 -2.06 3.23
C ALA A 144 6.03 -1.61 2.01
N GLU A 145 7.34 -1.42 2.17
CA GLU A 145 8.24 -1.05 1.06
C GLU A 145 8.30 -2.17 0.00
N GLY A 146 8.37 -3.43 0.43
CA GLY A 146 8.34 -4.57 -0.49
C GLY A 146 7.00 -4.72 -1.21
N ALA A 147 5.89 -4.57 -0.48
CA ALA A 147 4.55 -4.65 -1.08
C ALA A 147 4.31 -3.52 -2.09
N LEU A 148 4.82 -2.31 -1.83
CA LEU A 148 4.75 -1.20 -2.79
C LEU A 148 5.47 -1.49 -4.10
N GLU A 149 6.64 -2.13 -4.05
CA GLU A 149 7.39 -2.52 -5.26
C GLU A 149 6.60 -3.55 -6.09
N GLU A 150 6.02 -4.55 -5.43
CA GLU A 150 5.18 -5.56 -6.07
C GLU A 150 3.94 -4.93 -6.72
N TRP A 151 3.19 -4.11 -5.99
CA TRP A 151 1.99 -3.46 -6.54
C TRP A 151 2.28 -2.49 -7.68
N GLN A 152 3.44 -1.82 -7.64
CA GLN A 152 3.88 -0.99 -8.75
C GLN A 152 4.13 -1.83 -10.00
N GLY A 153 4.81 -2.97 -9.86
CA GLY A 153 5.00 -3.92 -10.96
C GLY A 153 3.68 -4.46 -11.51
N ASP A 154 2.78 -4.93 -10.64
CA ASP A 154 1.48 -5.45 -11.06
C ASP A 154 0.67 -4.40 -11.84
N MET A 155 0.66 -3.15 -11.38
CA MET A 155 -0.04 -2.07 -12.04
C MET A 155 0.60 -1.72 -13.39
N GLU A 156 1.93 -1.69 -13.49
CA GLU A 156 2.64 -1.46 -14.75
C GLU A 156 2.32 -2.57 -15.77
N ASP A 157 2.36 -3.84 -15.35
CA ASP A 157 2.00 -4.97 -16.21
C ASP A 157 0.54 -4.88 -16.71
N ILE A 158 -0.39 -4.49 -15.85
CA ILE A 158 -1.80 -4.27 -16.23
C ILE A 158 -1.93 -3.14 -17.24
N GLU A 159 -1.25 -2.00 -17.01
CA GLU A 159 -1.26 -0.84 -17.90
C GLU A 159 -0.70 -1.19 -19.28
N GLU A 160 0.45 -1.87 -19.34
CA GLU A 160 1.10 -2.27 -20.60
C GLU A 160 0.24 -3.25 -21.41
N ASN A 161 -0.35 -4.25 -20.75
CA ASN A 161 -1.23 -5.21 -21.41
C ASN A 161 -2.50 -4.55 -21.94
N ALA A 162 -3.11 -3.66 -21.14
CA ALA A 162 -4.28 -2.91 -21.56
C ALA A 162 -3.96 -2.00 -22.77
N GLU A 163 -2.83 -1.30 -22.76
CA GLU A 163 -2.40 -0.46 -23.89
C GLU A 163 -2.18 -1.29 -25.16
N SER A 164 -1.53 -2.46 -25.05
CA SER A 164 -1.34 -3.37 -26.19
C SER A 164 -2.68 -3.82 -26.79
N ILE A 165 -3.62 -4.28 -25.96
CA ILE A 165 -4.95 -4.72 -26.38
C ILE A 165 -5.73 -3.59 -27.06
N PHE A 166 -5.69 -2.38 -26.48
CA PHE A 166 -6.35 -1.21 -27.06
C PHE A 166 -5.73 -0.80 -28.40
N GLY A 167 -4.40 -0.91 -28.52
CA GLY A 167 -3.67 -0.68 -29.77
C GLY A 167 -4.07 -1.65 -30.86
N GLU A 168 -4.17 -2.95 -30.54
CA GLU A 168 -4.63 -3.99 -31.46
C GLU A 168 -6.07 -3.76 -31.92
N PHE A 169 -6.97 -3.42 -30.98
CA PHE A 169 -8.33 -3.04 -31.29
C PHE A 169 -8.38 -1.86 -32.25
N SER A 170 -7.62 -0.80 -31.96
CA SER A 170 -7.59 0.42 -32.78
C SER A 170 -7.06 0.14 -34.19
N ALA A 171 -6.05 -0.72 -34.32
CA ALA A 171 -5.51 -1.14 -35.60
C ALA A 171 -6.52 -1.95 -36.42
N LEU A 172 -7.24 -2.89 -35.79
CA LEU A 172 -8.30 -3.67 -36.43
C LEU A 172 -9.38 -2.76 -37.00
N ILE A 173 -9.90 -1.83 -36.20
CA ILE A 173 -10.93 -0.88 -36.64
C ILE A 173 -10.42 0.02 -37.77
N SER A 174 -9.19 0.52 -37.68
CA SER A 174 -8.60 1.39 -38.72
C SER A 174 -8.42 0.65 -40.05
N ASN A 175 -7.97 -0.61 -40.01
CA ASN A 175 -7.81 -1.44 -41.20
C ASN A 175 -9.14 -1.72 -41.89
N ALA A 176 -10.21 -1.92 -41.12
CA ALA A 176 -11.54 -2.13 -41.66
C ALA A 176 -12.14 -0.86 -42.31
N GLN A 177 -11.73 0.34 -41.88
CA GLN A 177 -12.17 1.61 -42.49
C GLN A 177 -11.44 1.97 -43.79
N GLY A 178 -10.23 1.42 -44.00
CA GLY A 178 -9.41 1.66 -45.18
C GLY A 178 -9.72 0.74 -46.37
N ASN A 179 -10.58 -0.27 -46.18
CA ASN A 179 -11.07 -1.21 -47.19
C ASN A 179 -12.52 -0.88 -47.60
#